data_AF-E7GN34-F1
#
_entry.id   AF-E7GN34-F1
#
_cell.length_a   1.000
_cell.length_b   1.000
_cell.length_c   1.000
_cell.angle_alpha   90.00
_cell.angle_beta   90.00
_cell.angle_gamma   90.00
#
_symmetry.space_group_name_H-M   'P 1'
#
loop_
_entity.id
_entity.type
_entity.pdbx_description
1 polymer ?
#
loop_
_entity_poly.entity_id
_entity_poly.type
_entity_poly.pdbx_seq_one_letter_code
_entity_poly.pdbx_strand_id
1 'polypeptide(L)'
;MKRKLTILSLAVLLGLMSGCAKKAEIGAGAQDGSSAAAKNSSEGLIKIDDGSGNTGDDGTQQETTGKQIEDQTFDVTLDGWGEVTFAAFLPKENEAGDGDVYFKLLKDGKALFDLPGMTEDNRRPSLKFVKVAAVSFKDYNGDGKKDIIIINEYSRQGSTEPGYNEVRLYTQAGGKKEFSLEQGSLTEFLQKNHYNGSINLVMEGIARYKSENMESGIQRNNIEKQIELLADSVELWAGTMNSEGIDYFFTVTDMDRNGRLELIVSSCQGTGLYTYSDYFEVNDTFDGLTAVEGNRMEGHSEADIIVDSTPVYYDAQNKVYYYIYDDIIRNGKEYYENKRAVSLENGKIVQNDLAYKTTVFENEKQMTDCTDREGKNITADQYDGIADTVYGSLEKQKAVFSWNRAESMGELQQMGKEKLCGMLLDSYSKFTGEQ
;
A
#
# COMPACT_ATOMS: atom_id res chain seq x y z
N MET A 1 -40.85 34.99 -24.32
CA MET A 1 -40.67 34.42 -25.68
C MET A 1 -39.92 33.10 -25.55
N LYS A 2 -40.56 31.96 -25.84
CA LYS A 2 -39.99 30.62 -25.67
C LYS A 2 -39.24 30.24 -26.94
N ARG A 3 -37.91 30.05 -26.88
CA ARG A 3 -37.13 29.44 -27.97
C ARG A 3 -36.84 27.98 -27.60
N LYS A 4 -37.40 27.07 -28.40
CA LYS A 4 -37.11 25.63 -28.36
C LYS A 4 -35.78 25.39 -29.08
N LEU A 5 -34.85 24.68 -28.43
CA LEU A 5 -33.62 24.22 -29.04
C LEU A 5 -33.82 22.77 -29.50
N THR A 6 -33.59 22.52 -30.79
CA THR A 6 -33.75 21.21 -31.43
C THR A 6 -32.41 20.48 -31.36
N ILE A 7 -32.38 19.31 -30.72
CA ILE A 7 -31.22 18.42 -30.65
C ILE A 7 -31.17 17.58 -31.94
N LEU A 8 -30.04 17.63 -32.65
CA LEU A 8 -29.77 16.79 -33.81
C LEU A 8 -28.84 15.65 -33.38
N SER A 9 -29.39 14.44 -33.32
CA SER A 9 -28.69 13.20 -33.04
C SER A 9 -27.94 12.71 -34.29
N LEU A 10 -26.64 12.47 -34.16
CA LEU A 10 -25.84 11.80 -35.19
C LEU A 10 -25.41 10.42 -34.67
N ALA A 11 -26.05 9.39 -35.19
CA ALA A 11 -25.66 8.00 -35.01
C ALA A 11 -24.53 7.67 -36.01
N VAL A 12 -23.43 7.09 -35.53
CA VAL A 12 -22.47 6.38 -36.38
C VAL A 12 -22.27 4.97 -35.85
N LEU A 13 -22.23 4.08 -36.83
CA LEU A 13 -22.51 2.67 -36.85
C LEU A 13 -21.32 1.81 -36.39
N LEU A 14 -21.64 0.63 -35.87
CA LEU A 14 -20.73 -0.45 -35.47
C LEU A 14 -19.76 -0.90 -36.58
N GLY A 15 -18.54 -1.22 -36.17
CA GLY A 15 -17.63 -2.13 -36.86
C GLY A 15 -17.22 -3.28 -35.94
N LEU A 16 -17.93 -4.41 -36.04
CA LEU A 16 -17.53 -5.70 -35.49
C LEU A 16 -16.42 -6.29 -36.36
N MET A 17 -15.31 -6.74 -35.75
CA MET A 17 -14.50 -7.82 -36.32
C MET A 17 -14.14 -8.81 -35.21
N SER A 18 -14.78 -9.98 -35.31
CA SER A 18 -14.43 -11.20 -34.60
C SER A 18 -13.14 -11.79 -35.17
N GLY A 19 -12.27 -12.31 -34.31
CA GLY A 19 -11.11 -13.13 -34.70
C GLY A 19 -10.83 -14.19 -33.63
N CYS A 20 -11.07 -15.44 -33.99
CA CYS A 20 -11.08 -16.63 -33.13
C CYS A 20 -9.72 -17.03 -32.53
N ALA A 21 -9.83 -17.71 -31.40
CA ALA A 21 -8.81 -18.45 -30.66
C ALA A 21 -8.05 -19.52 -31.47
N LYS A 22 -6.84 -19.86 -31.00
CA LYS A 22 -6.45 -21.28 -30.85
C LYS A 22 -5.34 -21.48 -29.80
N LYS A 23 -5.74 -22.22 -28.76
CA LYS A 23 -4.92 -22.98 -27.82
C LYS A 23 -4.22 -24.13 -28.55
N ALA A 24 -2.97 -24.42 -28.20
CA ALA A 24 -2.34 -25.72 -28.44
C ALA A 24 -1.63 -26.14 -27.16
N GLU A 25 -1.91 -27.37 -26.74
CA GLU A 25 -1.41 -28.01 -25.54
C GLU A 25 -0.85 -29.38 -25.95
N ILE A 26 0.14 -29.84 -25.18
CA ILE A 26 0.61 -31.22 -24.97
C ILE A 26 1.60 -31.81 -26.00
N GLY A 27 2.73 -32.24 -25.45
CA GLY A 27 3.61 -33.27 -26.00
C GLY A 27 4.59 -33.77 -24.94
N ALA A 28 4.19 -34.80 -24.20
CA ALA A 28 4.99 -35.53 -23.23
C ALA A 28 5.94 -36.56 -23.88
N GLY A 29 7.00 -36.92 -23.15
CA GLY A 29 7.83 -38.12 -23.35
C GLY A 29 9.00 -38.06 -22.35
N ALA A 30 8.93 -38.72 -21.18
CA ALA A 30 9.27 -40.14 -20.97
C ALA A 30 10.79 -40.38 -21.16
N GLN A 31 11.53 -41.17 -20.38
CA GLN A 31 11.33 -41.98 -19.17
C GLN A 31 12.67 -42.72 -18.97
N ASP A 32 13.11 -42.91 -17.73
CA ASP A 32 13.78 -44.12 -17.19
C ASP A 32 14.45 -43.70 -15.88
N GLY A 33 14.18 -44.29 -14.72
CA GLY A 33 14.15 -45.72 -14.40
C GLY A 33 15.20 -45.89 -13.30
N SER A 34 15.05 -46.62 -12.20
CA SER A 34 14.14 -47.68 -11.82
C SER A 34 14.42 -47.98 -10.33
N SER A 35 13.38 -48.39 -9.59
CA SER A 35 13.32 -49.45 -8.54
C SER A 35 14.35 -49.48 -7.39
N ALA A 36 14.05 -49.87 -6.14
CA ALA A 36 13.04 -50.76 -5.56
C ALA A 36 12.97 -50.43 -4.04
N ALA A 37 11.81 -50.34 -3.39
CA ALA A 37 11.15 -51.43 -2.63
C ALA A 37 12.12 -52.29 -1.80
N ALA A 38 11.92 -52.64 -0.53
CA ALA A 38 10.90 -52.40 0.49
C ALA A 38 11.40 -53.09 1.79
N LYS A 39 10.84 -52.70 2.94
CA LYS A 39 10.39 -53.54 4.09
C LYS A 39 10.89 -53.12 5.47
N ASN A 40 9.89 -52.90 6.31
CA ASN A 40 9.90 -52.84 7.76
C ASN A 40 10.47 -54.11 8.40
N SER A 41 11.13 -53.95 9.55
CA SER A 41 10.92 -54.82 10.70
C SER A 41 11.26 -54.10 12.00
N SER A 42 10.42 -54.38 12.98
CA SER A 42 10.27 -53.84 14.32
C SER A 42 11.27 -54.40 15.34
N GLU A 43 11.36 -53.67 16.46
CA GLU A 43 11.57 -54.16 17.84
C GLU A 43 12.88 -54.89 18.21
N GLY A 44 13.47 -54.47 19.34
CA GLY A 44 14.36 -55.35 20.09
C GLY A 44 15.36 -54.62 20.98
N LEU A 45 14.98 -54.40 22.24
CA LEU A 45 15.77 -53.79 23.31
C LEU A 45 17.05 -54.57 23.71
N ILE A 46 17.85 -53.85 24.52
CA ILE A 46 18.65 -54.24 25.71
C ILE A 46 20.17 -54.49 25.49
N LYS A 47 21.03 -53.61 26.04
CA LYS A 47 21.82 -53.78 27.30
C LYS A 47 22.94 -52.75 27.45
N ILE A 48 22.99 -52.22 28.67
CA ILE A 48 24.02 -51.36 29.27
C ILE A 48 25.30 -52.18 29.45
N ASP A 49 26.47 -51.55 29.29
CA ASP A 49 27.67 -51.96 30.03
C ASP A 49 28.40 -50.73 30.58
N ASP A 50 28.71 -50.80 31.87
CA ASP A 50 29.47 -49.83 32.66
C ASP A 50 30.96 -50.11 32.46
N GLY A 51 31.68 -49.16 31.88
CA GLY A 51 33.13 -49.23 31.69
C GLY A 51 33.80 -47.95 32.15
N SER A 52 34.01 -47.82 33.46
CA SER A 52 34.92 -46.82 34.04
C SER A 52 36.35 -47.06 33.54
N GLY A 53 36.90 -46.10 32.80
CA GLY A 53 38.32 -46.03 32.44
C GLY A 53 38.75 -44.56 32.30
N ASN A 54 39.24 -43.97 33.38
CA ASN A 54 39.80 -42.62 33.41
C ASN A 54 41.21 -42.60 32.83
N THR A 55 41.48 -41.83 31.77
CA THR A 55 42.79 -41.20 31.51
C THR A 55 42.65 -40.09 30.46
N GLY A 56 43.09 -38.88 30.81
CA GLY A 56 43.53 -37.87 29.84
C GLY A 56 42.74 -36.57 29.86
N ASP A 57 43.11 -35.67 30.76
CA ASP A 57 42.83 -34.24 30.68
C ASP A 57 43.54 -33.65 29.45
N ASP A 58 42.77 -33.24 28.45
CA ASP A 58 43.20 -32.28 27.43
C ASP A 58 42.00 -31.39 27.04
N GLY A 59 41.94 -30.20 27.65
CA GLY A 59 41.29 -29.01 27.11
C GLY A 59 39.84 -29.15 26.63
N THR A 60 38.90 -29.39 27.55
CA THR A 60 37.45 -29.32 27.28
C THR A 60 37.06 -27.94 26.71
N GLN A 61 36.84 -27.87 25.40
CA GLN A 61 35.88 -26.91 24.85
C GLN A 61 34.52 -27.31 25.40
N GLN A 62 33.91 -26.44 26.21
CA GLN A 62 32.60 -26.68 26.78
C GLN A 62 31.59 -26.83 25.62
N GLU A 63 31.05 -28.03 25.40
CA GLU A 63 30.08 -28.27 24.34
C GLU A 63 28.88 -27.32 24.53
N THR A 64 28.71 -26.41 23.56
CA THR A 64 27.69 -25.36 23.56
C THR A 64 26.35 -25.83 22.98
N THR A 65 26.32 -27.03 22.37
CA THR A 65 25.15 -27.61 21.71
C THR A 65 24.76 -28.96 22.32
N GLY A 66 23.57 -29.45 21.99
CA GLY A 66 23.19 -30.85 22.20
C GLY A 66 23.64 -31.76 21.05
N LYS A 67 23.07 -32.97 20.99
CA LYS A 67 23.38 -33.98 19.95
C LYS A 67 23.04 -33.48 18.55
N GLN A 68 23.88 -33.85 17.57
CA GLN A 68 23.60 -33.64 16.14
C GLN A 68 22.33 -34.36 15.68
N ILE A 69 21.56 -33.72 14.81
CA ILE A 69 20.35 -34.25 14.17
C ILE A 69 20.74 -34.80 12.80
N GLU A 70 21.19 -36.06 12.74
CA GLU A 70 21.80 -36.64 11.53
C GLU A 70 20.91 -36.56 10.28
N ASP A 71 19.60 -36.77 10.42
CA ASP A 71 18.66 -36.70 9.30
C ASP A 71 18.43 -35.27 8.78
N GLN A 72 19.04 -34.27 9.43
CA GLN A 72 18.97 -32.84 9.09
C GLN A 72 20.37 -32.24 8.94
N THR A 73 21.33 -33.09 8.57
CA THR A 73 22.71 -32.74 8.22
C THR A 73 22.95 -33.07 6.74
N PHE A 74 23.50 -32.11 5.99
CA PHE A 74 23.61 -32.20 4.54
C PHE A 74 24.96 -31.68 4.04
N ASP A 75 25.60 -32.43 3.15
CA ASP A 75 26.73 -31.93 2.38
C ASP A 75 26.24 -30.96 1.30
N VAL A 76 26.87 -29.80 1.22
CA VAL A 76 26.45 -28.72 0.33
C VAL A 76 27.66 -27.91 -0.16
N THR A 77 27.62 -27.50 -1.42
CA THR A 77 28.54 -26.50 -1.95
C THR A 77 27.92 -25.11 -1.81
N LEU A 78 28.59 -24.23 -1.05
CA LEU A 78 28.20 -22.84 -0.81
C LEU A 78 29.31 -21.88 -1.27
N ASP A 79 28.91 -20.71 -1.78
CA ASP A 79 29.84 -19.71 -2.30
C ASP A 79 30.82 -19.24 -1.22
N GLY A 80 32.11 -19.20 -1.57
CA GLY A 80 33.18 -18.84 -0.64
C GLY A 80 33.53 -19.90 0.41
N TRP A 81 32.68 -20.89 0.67
CA TRP A 81 32.94 -22.02 1.57
C TRP A 81 33.43 -23.27 0.84
N GLY A 82 33.05 -23.43 -0.44
CA GLY A 82 33.28 -24.68 -1.17
C GLY A 82 32.36 -25.79 -0.65
N GLU A 83 32.83 -27.03 -0.69
CA GLU A 83 32.11 -28.16 -0.08
C GLU A 83 32.22 -28.10 1.44
N VAL A 84 31.09 -28.01 2.12
CA VAL A 84 30.94 -28.01 3.57
C VAL A 84 29.74 -28.86 3.96
N THR A 85 29.64 -29.23 5.22
CA THR A 85 28.47 -29.91 5.77
C THR A 85 27.65 -28.91 6.58
N PHE A 86 26.41 -28.66 6.17
CA PHE A 86 25.43 -27.99 7.03
C PHE A 86 24.93 -28.99 8.06
N ALA A 87 25.01 -28.66 9.35
CA ALA A 87 24.63 -29.57 10.44
C ALA A 87 23.69 -28.88 11.43
N ALA A 88 22.60 -29.57 11.78
CA ALA A 88 21.67 -29.16 12.81
C ALA A 88 21.98 -29.88 14.13
N PHE A 89 21.91 -29.18 15.26
CA PHE A 89 22.13 -29.73 16.60
C PHE A 89 20.97 -29.39 17.51
N LEU A 90 20.55 -30.36 18.32
CA LEU A 90 19.55 -30.15 19.36
C LEU A 90 19.99 -29.04 20.33
N PRO A 91 19.04 -28.31 20.92
CA PRO A 91 19.37 -27.47 22.06
C PRO A 91 20.01 -28.30 23.17
N LYS A 92 21.01 -27.73 23.85
CA LYS A 92 21.54 -28.33 25.07
C LYS A 92 20.44 -28.37 26.12
N GLU A 93 20.28 -29.51 26.79
CA GLU A 93 19.31 -29.62 27.87
C GLU A 93 19.58 -28.59 28.96
N ASN A 94 18.53 -27.87 29.35
CA ASN A 94 18.56 -26.88 30.41
C ASN A 94 17.27 -26.99 31.24
N GLU A 95 17.29 -26.52 32.48
CA GLU A 95 16.13 -26.63 33.40
C GLU A 95 14.87 -25.93 32.88
N ALA A 96 15.02 -24.85 32.11
CA ALA A 96 13.91 -24.08 31.57
C ALA A 96 13.26 -24.73 30.33
N GLY A 97 13.94 -25.67 29.67
CA GLY A 97 13.50 -26.33 28.45
C GLY A 97 13.25 -25.36 27.28
N ASP A 98 13.91 -24.21 27.28
CA ASP A 98 13.71 -23.09 26.35
C ASP A 98 14.86 -22.90 25.35
N GLY A 99 15.81 -23.84 25.30
CA GLY A 99 16.91 -23.78 24.34
C GLY A 99 16.41 -23.91 22.91
N ASP A 100 17.08 -23.21 21.98
CA ASP A 100 16.79 -23.27 20.56
C ASP A 100 17.74 -24.19 19.78
N VAL A 101 17.33 -24.63 18.60
CA VAL A 101 18.15 -25.41 17.67
C VAL A 101 19.37 -24.61 17.21
N TYR A 102 20.50 -25.28 17.05
CA TYR A 102 21.73 -24.70 16.48
C TYR A 102 21.96 -25.21 15.07
N PHE A 103 22.46 -24.33 14.21
CA PHE A 103 22.90 -24.69 12.86
C PHE A 103 24.34 -24.25 12.65
N LYS A 104 25.17 -25.15 12.10
CA LYS A 104 26.60 -24.90 11.88
C LYS A 104 27.02 -25.33 10.48
N LEU A 105 28.06 -24.70 9.95
CA LEU A 105 28.81 -25.18 8.80
C LEU A 105 30.08 -25.88 9.29
N LEU A 106 30.26 -27.13 8.89
CA LEU A 106 31.39 -27.97 9.26
C LEU A 106 32.29 -28.26 8.05
N LYS A 107 33.58 -28.45 8.31
CA LYS A 107 34.55 -28.99 7.35
C LYS A 107 35.42 -30.02 8.05
N ASP A 108 35.48 -31.23 7.49
CA ASP A 108 36.23 -32.35 8.06
C ASP A 108 35.88 -32.60 9.54
N GLY A 109 34.59 -32.47 9.89
CA GLY A 109 34.06 -32.63 11.24
C GLY A 109 34.30 -31.45 12.20
N LYS A 110 34.95 -30.37 11.76
CA LYS A 110 35.22 -29.17 12.57
C LYS A 110 34.26 -28.04 12.23
N ALA A 111 33.68 -27.39 13.25
CA ALA A 111 32.84 -26.22 13.06
C ALA A 111 33.65 -25.03 12.52
N LEU A 112 33.22 -24.47 11.40
CA LEU A 112 33.81 -23.29 10.78
C LEU A 112 32.96 -22.03 10.97
N PHE A 113 31.65 -22.17 11.05
CA PHE A 113 30.72 -21.06 11.20
C PHE A 113 29.46 -21.50 11.93
N ASP A 114 29.04 -20.69 12.90
CA ASP A 114 27.76 -20.86 13.59
C ASP A 114 26.75 -19.90 12.94
N LEU A 115 25.64 -20.43 12.44
CA LEU A 115 24.59 -19.58 11.92
C LEU A 115 23.94 -18.80 13.09
N PRO A 116 23.63 -17.51 12.92
CA PRO A 116 22.99 -16.73 13.97
C PRO A 116 21.69 -17.36 14.49
N GLY A 117 21.53 -17.38 15.82
CA GLY A 117 20.27 -17.73 16.47
C GLY A 117 19.23 -16.62 16.34
N MET A 118 17.98 -16.91 16.69
CA MET A 118 16.91 -15.91 16.73
C MET A 118 17.09 -14.91 17.89
N THR A 119 17.81 -15.30 18.94
CA THR A 119 18.19 -14.43 20.07
C THR A 119 19.67 -14.58 20.36
N GLU A 120 20.28 -13.57 20.99
CA GLU A 120 21.71 -13.56 21.31
C GLU A 120 22.13 -14.73 22.22
N ASP A 121 21.25 -15.13 23.14
CA ASP A 121 21.49 -16.24 24.07
C ASP A 121 20.99 -17.60 23.54
N ASN A 122 20.42 -17.63 22.34
CA ASN A 122 19.79 -18.79 21.70
C ASN A 122 18.73 -19.48 22.58
N ARG A 123 17.95 -18.68 23.32
CA ARG A 123 16.82 -19.12 24.15
C ARG A 123 15.51 -18.54 23.63
N ARG A 124 14.46 -19.37 23.65
CA ARG A 124 13.11 -19.04 23.16
C ARG A 124 12.09 -19.29 24.27
N PRO A 125 11.90 -18.34 25.19
CA PRO A 125 10.89 -18.48 26.24
C PRO A 125 9.53 -18.82 25.65
N SER A 126 8.81 -19.76 26.28
CA SER A 126 7.49 -20.26 25.86
C SER A 126 7.47 -21.14 24.60
N LEU A 127 8.61 -21.36 23.93
CA LEU A 127 8.71 -22.29 22.81
C LEU A 127 9.60 -23.48 23.19
N LYS A 128 9.17 -24.67 22.81
CA LYS A 128 9.97 -25.88 22.90
C LYS A 128 10.20 -26.43 21.51
N PHE A 129 11.46 -26.50 21.10
CA PHE A 129 11.87 -27.06 19.82
C PHE A 129 11.37 -28.51 19.70
N VAL A 130 10.75 -28.84 18.56
CA VAL A 130 10.24 -30.18 18.25
C VAL A 130 11.14 -30.84 17.22
N LYS A 131 11.31 -30.23 16.05
CA LYS A 131 12.16 -30.74 14.96
C LYS A 131 12.50 -29.66 13.94
N VAL A 132 13.52 -29.93 13.14
CA VAL A 132 13.69 -29.27 11.83
C VAL A 132 12.75 -29.99 10.85
N ALA A 133 11.77 -29.28 10.31
CA ALA A 133 10.77 -29.84 9.41
C ALA A 133 11.24 -29.84 7.95
N ALA A 134 12.04 -28.84 7.53
CA ALA A 134 12.63 -28.79 6.20
C ALA A 134 13.88 -27.89 6.17
N VAL A 135 14.81 -28.22 5.28
CA VAL A 135 15.99 -27.41 4.94
C VAL A 135 16.09 -27.31 3.42
N SER A 136 16.45 -26.14 2.90
CA SER A 136 16.73 -25.93 1.48
C SER A 136 17.89 -24.96 1.29
N PHE A 137 18.65 -25.18 0.21
CA PHE A 137 19.76 -24.34 -0.21
C PHE A 137 19.44 -23.76 -1.58
N LYS A 138 18.94 -22.53 -1.61
CA LYS A 138 18.45 -21.88 -2.83
C LYS A 138 18.77 -20.40 -2.78
N ASP A 139 19.08 -19.82 -3.92
CA ASP A 139 19.12 -18.38 -4.09
C ASP A 139 17.68 -17.82 -4.03
N TYR A 140 17.25 -17.35 -2.85
CA TYR A 140 15.90 -16.82 -2.70
C TYR A 140 15.87 -15.30 -2.95
N ASN A 141 17.01 -14.63 -2.75
CA ASN A 141 17.12 -13.19 -2.91
C ASN A 141 17.38 -12.78 -4.38
N GLY A 142 17.94 -13.67 -5.20
CA GLY A 142 18.27 -13.50 -6.61
C GLY A 142 19.68 -12.96 -6.88
N ASP A 143 20.61 -13.06 -5.92
CA ASP A 143 21.96 -12.51 -6.03
C ASP A 143 22.99 -13.46 -6.65
N GLY A 144 22.55 -14.66 -7.04
CA GLY A 144 23.35 -15.70 -7.66
C GLY A 144 24.06 -16.64 -6.67
N LYS A 145 23.93 -16.42 -5.35
CA LYS A 145 24.48 -17.29 -4.31
C LYS A 145 23.39 -18.10 -3.64
N LYS A 146 23.74 -19.28 -3.12
CA LYS A 146 22.78 -20.07 -2.33
C LYS A 146 22.59 -19.47 -0.94
N ASP A 147 21.35 -19.15 -0.63
CA ASP A 147 20.88 -18.89 0.73
C ASP A 147 20.41 -20.18 1.41
N ILE A 148 20.11 -20.11 2.71
CA ILE A 148 19.59 -21.25 3.49
C ILE A 148 18.18 -20.91 3.99
N ILE A 149 17.23 -21.79 3.67
CA ILE A 149 15.84 -21.72 4.11
C ILE A 149 15.58 -22.89 5.04
N ILE A 150 15.11 -22.61 6.26
CA ILE A 150 14.81 -23.63 7.27
C ILE A 150 13.37 -23.44 7.74
N ILE A 151 12.66 -24.54 7.92
CA ILE A 151 11.38 -24.57 8.62
C ILE A 151 11.57 -25.39 9.89
N ASN A 152 11.38 -24.75 11.05
CA ASN A 152 11.45 -25.38 12.35
C ASN A 152 10.04 -25.54 12.92
N GLU A 153 9.78 -26.66 13.58
CA GLU A 153 8.54 -26.89 14.32
C GLU A 153 8.79 -26.69 15.82
N TYR A 154 7.91 -25.92 16.46
CA TYR A 154 7.91 -25.67 17.90
C TYR A 154 6.56 -26.03 18.51
N SER A 155 6.58 -26.49 19.75
CA SER A 155 5.39 -26.52 20.60
C SER A 155 5.39 -25.30 21.51
N ARG A 156 4.21 -24.75 21.80
CA ARG A 156 4.04 -23.68 22.78
C ARG A 156 3.84 -24.30 24.16
N GLN A 157 4.64 -23.88 25.14
CA GLN A 157 4.48 -24.34 26.52
C GLN A 157 3.07 -24.03 27.01
N GLY A 158 2.38 -25.05 27.56
CA GLY A 158 1.00 -24.91 28.07
C GLY A 158 -0.11 -24.90 27.02
N SER A 159 0.20 -25.10 25.73
CA SER A 159 -0.81 -25.21 24.66
C SER A 159 -1.00 -26.65 24.20
N THR A 160 -2.23 -27.02 23.85
CA THR A 160 -2.58 -28.27 23.14
C THR A 160 -2.75 -28.06 21.63
N GLU A 161 -2.50 -26.85 21.13
CA GLU A 161 -2.54 -26.57 19.69
C GLU A 161 -1.44 -27.33 18.94
N PRO A 162 -1.67 -27.66 17.65
CA PRO A 162 -0.63 -28.27 16.82
C PRO A 162 0.63 -27.42 16.76
N GLY A 163 1.76 -28.07 16.45
CA GLY A 163 3.07 -27.43 16.34
C GLY A 163 3.05 -26.18 15.45
N TYR A 164 3.76 -25.15 15.90
CA TYR A 164 3.98 -23.88 15.20
C TYR A 164 5.20 -24.01 14.31
N ASN A 165 5.03 -23.81 12.99
CA ASN A 165 6.14 -23.72 12.06
C ASN A 165 6.69 -22.28 12.02
N GLU A 166 8.02 -22.18 12.12
CA GLU A 166 8.80 -20.95 11.98
C GLU A 166 9.73 -21.07 10.77
N VAL A 167 9.67 -20.09 9.86
CA VAL A 167 10.62 -19.98 8.76
C VAL A 167 11.84 -19.19 9.22
N ARG A 168 13.04 -19.70 8.93
CA ARG A 168 14.30 -18.95 9.05
C ARG A 168 14.94 -18.83 7.69
N LEU A 169 15.20 -17.60 7.28
CA LEU A 169 15.92 -17.30 6.06
C LEU A 169 17.30 -16.77 6.44
N TYR A 170 18.34 -17.45 5.98
CA TYR A 170 19.72 -17.01 6.15
C TYR A 170 20.28 -16.58 4.81
N THR A 171 20.57 -15.29 4.69
CA THR A 171 21.05 -14.66 3.47
C THR A 171 22.56 -14.67 3.42
N GLN A 172 23.13 -15.07 2.29
CA GLN A 172 24.55 -14.87 2.04
C GLN A 172 24.79 -13.56 1.30
N ALA A 173 25.21 -12.50 2.00
CA ALA A 173 25.40 -11.20 1.36
C ALA A 173 26.43 -11.24 0.20
N GLY A 174 26.15 -10.47 -0.86
CA GLY A 174 27.07 -10.23 -1.97
C GLY A 174 28.49 -9.87 -1.50
N GLY A 175 29.50 -10.55 -2.02
CA GLY A 175 30.92 -10.33 -1.67
C GLY A 175 31.39 -10.84 -0.29
N LYS A 176 30.51 -11.34 0.59
CA LYS A 176 30.88 -11.94 1.88
C LYS A 176 30.67 -13.46 1.90
N LYS A 177 31.35 -14.14 2.83
CA LYS A 177 31.16 -15.58 3.09
C LYS A 177 30.08 -15.85 4.15
N GLU A 178 29.96 -14.96 5.13
CA GLU A 178 29.08 -15.12 6.29
C GLU A 178 27.60 -15.02 5.93
N PHE A 179 26.76 -15.68 6.74
CA PHE A 179 25.31 -15.64 6.62
C PHE A 179 24.70 -14.73 7.70
N SER A 180 23.66 -13.98 7.33
CA SER A 180 22.84 -13.19 8.24
C SER A 180 21.42 -13.73 8.29
N LEU A 181 20.82 -13.77 9.48
CA LEU A 181 19.43 -14.16 9.67
C LEU A 181 18.48 -13.00 9.32
N GLU A 182 17.52 -13.23 8.44
CA GLU A 182 16.47 -12.28 8.09
C GLU A 182 15.39 -12.23 9.17
N GLN A 183 15.30 -11.08 9.85
CA GLN A 183 14.29 -10.83 10.90
C GLN A 183 13.37 -9.66 10.53
N GLY A 184 13.39 -9.21 9.27
CA GLY A 184 12.58 -8.10 8.80
C GLY A 184 11.18 -8.49 8.33
N SER A 185 10.57 -7.54 7.61
CA SER A 185 9.20 -7.59 7.08
C SER A 185 8.92 -8.80 6.18
N LEU A 186 9.94 -9.38 5.52
CA LEU A 186 9.76 -10.60 4.74
C LEU A 186 9.40 -11.79 5.64
N THR A 187 10.15 -12.05 6.70
CA THR A 187 9.89 -13.17 7.62
C THR A 187 8.53 -12.99 8.32
N GLU A 188 8.20 -11.76 8.73
CA GLU A 188 6.88 -11.43 9.28
C GLU A 188 5.75 -11.69 8.27
N PHE A 189 5.93 -11.28 7.01
CA PHE A 189 4.97 -11.52 5.94
C PHE A 189 4.72 -13.00 5.72
N LEU A 190 5.79 -13.81 5.65
CA LEU A 190 5.68 -15.25 5.47
C LEU A 190 4.91 -15.91 6.62
N GLN A 191 5.22 -15.51 7.85
CA GLN A 191 4.57 -16.06 9.04
C GLN A 191 3.10 -15.67 9.13
N LYS A 192 2.77 -14.39 8.91
CA LYS A 192 1.40 -13.85 8.97
C LYS A 192 0.50 -14.44 7.90
N ASN A 193 1.04 -14.72 6.72
CA ASN A 193 0.29 -15.25 5.58
C ASN A 193 0.40 -16.78 5.44
N HIS A 194 0.91 -17.48 6.46
CA HIS A 194 1.00 -18.95 6.52
C HIS A 194 1.83 -19.60 5.39
N TYR A 195 2.84 -18.89 4.87
CA TYR A 195 3.82 -19.42 3.93
C TYR A 195 4.94 -20.20 4.64
N ASN A 196 4.59 -21.03 5.61
CA ASN A 196 5.52 -21.74 6.50
C ASN A 196 5.27 -23.26 6.57
N GLY A 197 4.40 -23.79 5.71
CA GLY A 197 4.07 -25.22 5.68
C GLY A 197 5.05 -26.08 4.85
N SER A 198 5.75 -25.48 3.89
CA SER A 198 6.74 -26.16 3.04
C SER A 198 7.68 -25.17 2.36
N ILE A 199 8.83 -25.63 1.87
CA ILE A 199 9.78 -24.78 1.13
C ILE A 199 9.13 -24.14 -0.11
N ASN A 200 8.23 -24.83 -0.81
CA ASN A 200 7.54 -24.26 -1.97
C ASN A 200 6.63 -23.10 -1.57
N LEU A 201 5.86 -23.25 -0.49
CA LEU A 201 5.03 -22.15 0.04
C LEU A 201 5.89 -20.96 0.48
N VAL A 202 7.05 -21.21 1.12
CA VAL A 202 8.00 -20.14 1.45
C VAL A 202 8.42 -19.38 0.19
N MET A 203 8.81 -20.08 -0.87
CA MET A 203 9.23 -19.44 -2.12
C MET A 203 8.09 -18.68 -2.82
N GLU A 204 6.87 -19.21 -2.80
CA GLU A 204 5.66 -18.50 -3.29
C GLU A 204 5.42 -17.21 -2.50
N GLY A 205 5.53 -17.28 -1.18
CA GLY A 205 5.41 -16.11 -0.30
C GLY A 205 6.50 -15.06 -0.57
N ILE A 206 7.75 -15.48 -0.78
CA ILE A 206 8.86 -14.58 -1.14
C ILE A 206 8.58 -13.89 -2.48
N ALA A 207 8.11 -14.63 -3.49
CA ALA A 207 7.77 -14.07 -4.79
C ALA A 207 6.63 -13.04 -4.68
N ARG A 208 5.60 -13.34 -3.89
CA ARG A 208 4.47 -12.43 -3.64
C ARG A 208 4.89 -11.18 -2.88
N TYR A 209 5.71 -11.33 -1.85
CA TYR A 209 6.27 -10.19 -1.11
C TYR A 209 7.05 -9.27 -2.05
N LYS A 210 7.87 -9.83 -2.95
CA LYS A 210 8.60 -9.04 -3.95
C LYS A 210 7.67 -8.32 -4.92
N SER A 211 6.60 -8.95 -5.41
CA SER A 211 5.66 -8.30 -6.34
C SER A 211 4.89 -7.16 -5.68
N GLU A 212 4.38 -7.35 -4.46
CA GLU A 212 3.61 -6.31 -3.74
C GLU A 212 4.49 -5.08 -3.41
N ASN A 213 5.76 -5.29 -3.06
CA ASN A 213 6.71 -4.19 -2.83
C ASN A 213 7.16 -3.50 -4.13
N MET A 214 7.19 -4.22 -5.25
CA MET A 214 7.53 -3.65 -6.55
C MET A 214 6.39 -2.79 -7.11
N GLU A 215 5.13 -3.26 -7.03
CA GLU A 215 3.95 -2.50 -7.46
C GLU A 215 3.80 -1.20 -6.66
N SER A 216 3.91 -1.28 -5.34
CA SER A 216 3.88 -0.08 -4.47
C SER A 216 5.07 0.87 -4.74
N GLY A 217 6.27 0.34 -5.01
CA GLY A 217 7.42 1.14 -5.41
C GLY A 217 7.24 1.85 -6.77
N ILE A 218 6.65 1.17 -7.76
CA ILE A 218 6.34 1.75 -9.08
C ILE A 218 5.28 2.85 -8.95
N GLN A 219 4.22 2.59 -8.18
CA GLN A 219 3.16 3.56 -7.94
C GLN A 219 3.69 4.81 -7.23
N ARG A 220 4.47 4.65 -6.15
CA ARG A 220 5.09 5.78 -5.45
C ARG A 220 5.99 6.61 -6.37
N ASN A 221 6.84 5.96 -7.17
CA ASN A 221 7.70 6.65 -8.13
C ASN A 221 6.89 7.38 -9.23
N ASN A 222 5.73 6.85 -9.62
CA ASN A 222 4.83 7.55 -10.53
C ASN A 222 4.26 8.83 -9.89
N ILE A 223 3.76 8.74 -8.65
CA ILE A 223 3.26 9.89 -7.91
C ILE A 223 4.33 10.96 -7.71
N GLU A 224 5.53 10.59 -7.26
CA GLU A 224 6.63 11.53 -7.05
C GLU A 224 6.98 12.31 -8.34
N LYS A 225 6.98 11.63 -9.50
CA LYS A 225 7.19 12.28 -10.80
C LYS A 225 6.05 13.22 -11.19
N GLN A 226 4.81 12.86 -10.92
CA GLN A 226 3.68 13.75 -11.15
C GLN A 226 3.76 14.99 -10.24
N ILE A 227 4.13 14.83 -8.97
CA ILE A 227 4.36 15.96 -8.05
C ILE A 227 5.47 16.88 -8.56
N GLU A 228 6.59 16.32 -9.05
CA GLU A 228 7.65 17.10 -9.68
C GLU A 228 7.16 17.87 -10.90
N LEU A 229 6.33 17.23 -11.75
CA LEU A 229 5.72 17.86 -12.92
C LEU A 229 4.78 19.01 -12.53
N LEU A 230 3.97 18.84 -11.48
CA LEU A 230 3.12 19.92 -10.94
C LEU A 230 3.97 21.09 -10.45
N ALA A 231 5.07 20.82 -9.73
CA ALA A 231 5.98 21.87 -9.26
C ALA A 231 6.71 22.58 -10.40
N ASP A 232 7.15 21.84 -11.43
CA ASP A 232 7.78 22.42 -12.63
C ASP A 232 6.79 23.27 -13.44
N SER A 233 5.50 22.96 -13.35
CA SER A 233 4.42 23.69 -14.02
C SER A 233 3.90 24.89 -13.22
N VAL A 234 4.63 25.35 -12.18
CA VAL A 234 4.19 26.46 -11.30
C VAL A 234 3.79 27.73 -12.05
N GLU A 235 4.48 28.07 -13.14
CA GLU A 235 4.12 29.23 -13.95
C GLU A 235 2.73 29.13 -14.58
N LEU A 236 2.32 27.91 -14.96
CA LEU A 236 1.02 27.65 -15.57
C LEU A 236 -0.12 27.84 -14.56
N TRP A 237 -0.06 27.13 -13.43
CA TRP A 237 -1.16 27.13 -12.48
C TRP A 237 -1.13 28.31 -11.52
N ALA A 238 0.04 28.73 -11.03
CA ALA A 238 0.13 29.90 -10.16
C ALA A 238 0.00 31.22 -10.95
N GLY A 239 0.12 31.19 -12.28
CA GLY A 239 -0.20 32.32 -13.15
C GLY A 239 -1.67 32.77 -13.05
N THR A 240 -2.57 31.94 -12.51
CA THR A 240 -3.95 32.29 -12.19
C THR A 240 -4.08 33.19 -10.95
N MET A 241 -3.05 33.25 -10.11
CA MET A 241 -2.99 34.06 -8.88
C MET A 241 -2.69 35.53 -9.19
N ASN A 242 -3.63 36.20 -9.86
CA ASN A 242 -3.40 37.50 -10.50
C ASN A 242 -4.03 38.71 -9.80
N SER A 243 -4.77 38.49 -8.70
CA SER A 243 -5.42 39.55 -7.93
C SER A 243 -4.60 39.90 -6.69
N GLU A 244 -4.19 41.17 -6.58
CA GLU A 244 -3.42 41.68 -5.43
C GLU A 244 -4.27 41.69 -4.14
N GLY A 245 -3.63 41.34 -3.02
CA GLY A 245 -4.28 41.33 -1.70
C GLY A 245 -5.30 40.21 -1.49
N ILE A 246 -5.29 39.21 -2.38
CA ILE A 246 -6.10 37.99 -2.28
C ILE A 246 -5.21 36.82 -1.88
N ASP A 247 -5.68 36.04 -0.90
CA ASP A 247 -5.07 34.76 -0.55
C ASP A 247 -5.57 33.67 -1.50
N TYR A 248 -4.64 32.88 -2.03
CA TYR A 248 -4.91 31.69 -2.82
C TYR A 248 -4.58 30.45 -2.01
N PHE A 249 -5.36 29.40 -2.25
CA PHE A 249 -5.21 28.10 -1.63
C PHE A 249 -5.06 27.05 -2.73
N PHE A 250 -4.15 26.10 -2.55
CA PHE A 250 -3.96 25.01 -3.51
C PHE A 250 -3.88 23.65 -2.83
N THR A 251 -4.38 22.61 -3.51
CA THR A 251 -4.39 21.22 -3.06
C THR A 251 -4.20 20.27 -4.23
N VAL A 252 -3.63 19.10 -3.97
CA VAL A 252 -3.46 18.00 -4.96
C VAL A 252 -4.46 16.89 -4.67
N THR A 253 -5.07 16.34 -5.72
CA THR A 253 -6.11 15.30 -5.64
C THR A 253 -5.94 14.24 -6.73
N ASP A 254 -6.77 13.19 -6.66
CA ASP A 254 -7.10 12.24 -7.74
C ASP A 254 -8.62 12.03 -7.67
N MET A 255 -9.37 13.07 -8.06
CA MET A 255 -10.82 13.21 -7.82
C MET A 255 -11.64 12.15 -8.54
N ASP A 256 -11.23 11.75 -9.73
CA ASP A 256 -11.90 10.72 -10.52
C ASP A 256 -11.25 9.33 -10.38
N ARG A 257 -10.16 9.24 -9.61
CA ARG A 257 -9.38 8.02 -9.35
C ARG A 257 -8.81 7.38 -10.61
N ASN A 258 -8.43 8.20 -11.57
CA ASN A 258 -7.83 7.73 -12.82
C ASN A 258 -6.29 7.57 -12.71
N GLY A 259 -5.68 8.03 -11.61
CA GLY A 259 -4.24 7.92 -11.34
C GLY A 259 -3.38 9.03 -11.96
N ARG A 260 -4.00 10.01 -12.62
CA ARG A 260 -3.41 11.29 -13.00
C ARG A 260 -3.83 12.32 -11.96
N LEU A 261 -2.85 13.04 -11.40
CA LEU A 261 -3.13 13.98 -10.33
C LEU A 261 -3.79 15.24 -10.86
N GLU A 262 -4.78 15.75 -10.13
CA GLU A 262 -5.24 17.12 -10.30
C GLU A 262 -4.60 18.06 -9.29
N LEU A 263 -4.45 19.31 -9.71
CA LEU A 263 -4.13 20.45 -8.86
C LEU A 263 -5.28 21.45 -8.93
N ILE A 264 -5.79 21.83 -7.76
CA ILE A 264 -6.84 22.85 -7.64
C ILE A 264 -6.21 24.09 -7.02
N VAL A 265 -6.43 25.25 -7.64
CA VAL A 265 -6.11 26.57 -7.09
C VAL A 265 -7.41 27.31 -6.85
N SER A 266 -7.66 27.77 -5.64
CA SER A 266 -8.93 28.38 -5.25
C SER A 266 -8.71 29.63 -4.41
N SER A 267 -9.66 30.56 -4.46
CA SER A 267 -9.68 31.76 -3.62
C SER A 267 -11.13 32.15 -3.33
N CYS A 268 -11.37 32.68 -2.13
CA CYS A 268 -12.62 33.33 -1.77
C CYS A 268 -12.39 34.83 -1.68
N GLN A 269 -13.12 35.61 -2.47
CA GLN A 269 -12.80 37.01 -2.73
C GLN A 269 -13.95 37.97 -2.41
N GLY A 270 -13.56 39.20 -2.04
CA GLY A 270 -14.46 40.31 -1.84
C GLY A 270 -15.36 40.18 -0.60
N THR A 271 -16.12 41.23 -0.31
CA THR A 271 -17.08 41.23 0.80
C THR A 271 -18.31 40.36 0.55
N GLY A 272 -18.50 39.93 -0.70
CA GLY A 272 -19.58 39.05 -1.13
C GLY A 272 -19.27 37.56 -1.02
N LEU A 273 -18.05 37.18 -0.62
CA LEU A 273 -17.63 35.78 -0.45
C LEU A 273 -17.73 34.95 -1.76
N TYR A 274 -17.23 35.49 -2.86
CA TYR A 274 -17.26 34.76 -4.14
C TYR A 274 -16.07 33.83 -4.24
N THR A 275 -16.33 32.53 -4.44
CA THR A 275 -15.29 31.53 -4.66
C THR A 275 -15.00 31.38 -6.15
N TYR A 276 -13.71 31.31 -6.48
CA TYR A 276 -13.20 31.05 -7.83
C TYR A 276 -12.18 29.94 -7.77
N SER A 277 -12.23 29.00 -8.72
CA SER A 277 -11.31 27.87 -8.75
C SER A 277 -10.81 27.57 -10.17
N ASP A 278 -9.52 27.32 -10.26
CA ASP A 278 -8.84 26.86 -11.46
C ASP A 278 -8.35 25.43 -11.21
N TYR A 279 -8.60 24.55 -12.18
CA TYR A 279 -8.33 23.12 -12.08
C TYR A 279 -7.35 22.72 -13.17
N PHE A 280 -6.41 21.85 -12.81
CA PHE A 280 -5.38 21.34 -13.72
C PHE A 280 -5.24 19.84 -13.51
N GLU A 281 -4.94 19.08 -14.56
CA GLU A 281 -4.75 17.63 -14.50
C GLU A 281 -3.50 17.23 -15.28
N VAL A 282 -2.71 16.30 -14.73
CA VAL A 282 -1.62 15.66 -15.48
C VAL A 282 -2.19 15.02 -16.75
N ASN A 283 -1.52 15.22 -17.88
CA ASN A 283 -1.98 14.70 -19.17
C ASN A 283 -1.80 13.18 -19.29
N ASP A 284 -2.41 12.58 -20.30
CA ASP A 284 -2.37 11.13 -20.56
C ASP A 284 -0.97 10.59 -20.88
N THR A 285 -0.04 11.46 -21.28
CA THR A 285 1.37 11.16 -21.51
C THR A 285 2.26 11.33 -20.28
N PHE A 286 1.73 11.79 -19.14
CA PHE A 286 2.45 12.04 -17.88
C PHE A 286 3.67 12.98 -18.01
N ASP A 287 3.66 13.87 -19.00
CA ASP A 287 4.77 14.78 -19.31
C ASP A 287 4.34 16.26 -19.35
N GLY A 288 3.07 16.54 -19.05
CA GLY A 288 2.53 17.89 -19.05
C GLY A 288 1.31 18.03 -18.14
N LEU A 289 1.01 19.29 -17.81
CA LEU A 289 -0.15 19.68 -17.03
C LEU A 289 -1.14 20.43 -17.94
N THR A 290 -2.40 20.03 -17.93
CA THR A 290 -3.46 20.62 -18.76
C THR A 290 -4.49 21.32 -17.89
N ALA A 291 -4.94 22.51 -18.28
CA ALA A 291 -6.07 23.16 -17.62
C ALA A 291 -7.36 22.35 -17.88
N VAL A 292 -8.10 22.07 -16.82
CA VAL A 292 -9.38 21.36 -16.87
C VAL A 292 -10.47 22.37 -17.15
N GLU A 293 -11.32 22.09 -18.13
CA GLU A 293 -12.43 22.98 -18.47
C GLU A 293 -13.48 22.99 -17.36
N GLY A 294 -13.81 24.18 -16.85
CA GLY A 294 -14.92 24.41 -15.93
C GLY A 294 -16.02 25.25 -16.58
N ASN A 295 -17.27 25.06 -16.13
CA ASN A 295 -18.41 25.90 -16.55
C ASN A 295 -18.48 27.22 -15.77
N ARG A 296 -17.37 27.95 -15.67
CA ARG A 296 -17.32 29.24 -14.98
C ARG A 296 -18.16 30.27 -15.73
N MET A 297 -19.13 30.86 -15.04
CA MET A 297 -19.89 31.99 -15.55
C MET A 297 -19.38 33.26 -14.87
N GLU A 298 -18.97 34.25 -15.68
CA GLU A 298 -18.50 35.54 -15.15
C GLU A 298 -19.57 36.17 -14.24
N GLY A 299 -19.16 36.60 -13.05
CA GLY A 299 -20.06 37.19 -12.05
C GLY A 299 -20.80 36.20 -11.15
N HIS A 300 -20.53 34.90 -11.26
CA HIS A 300 -21.10 33.86 -10.37
C HIS A 300 -20.04 33.24 -9.46
N SER A 301 -20.45 32.87 -8.24
CA SER A 301 -19.62 32.11 -7.28
C SER A 301 -19.62 30.61 -7.63
N GLU A 302 -18.47 29.98 -7.45
CA GLU A 302 -18.33 28.52 -7.53
C GLU A 302 -18.52 27.86 -6.16
N ALA A 303 -18.44 26.53 -6.08
CA ALA A 303 -18.49 25.80 -4.81
C ALA A 303 -17.45 26.33 -3.81
N ASP A 304 -17.79 26.47 -2.53
CA ASP A 304 -16.83 26.76 -1.46
C ASP A 304 -16.01 25.50 -1.15
N ILE A 305 -15.05 25.24 -2.04
CA ILE A 305 -14.25 24.01 -2.07
C ILE A 305 -13.13 24.00 -1.02
N ILE A 306 -12.76 25.16 -0.48
CA ILE A 306 -11.71 25.33 0.54
C ILE A 306 -12.23 24.86 1.90
N VAL A 307 -12.28 23.53 2.07
CA VAL A 307 -12.71 22.83 3.29
C VAL A 307 -11.75 21.70 3.63
N ASP A 308 -11.65 21.33 4.90
CA ASP A 308 -10.81 20.22 5.36
C ASP A 308 -11.34 18.86 4.90
N SER A 309 -12.65 18.73 4.70
CA SER A 309 -13.26 17.49 4.22
C SER A 309 -14.69 17.69 3.72
N THR A 310 -15.14 16.77 2.86
CA THR A 310 -16.51 16.74 2.32
C THR A 310 -17.02 15.30 2.18
N PRO A 311 -18.35 15.04 2.31
CA PRO A 311 -18.92 13.78 1.87
C PRO A 311 -18.83 13.62 0.35
N VAL A 312 -18.56 12.39 -0.07
CA VAL A 312 -18.46 12.01 -1.49
C VAL A 312 -19.41 10.85 -1.76
N TYR A 313 -20.14 10.88 -2.85
CA TYR A 313 -21.01 9.77 -3.27
C TYR A 313 -20.46 9.16 -4.56
N TYR A 314 -20.12 7.87 -4.51
CA TYR A 314 -19.56 7.16 -5.65
C TYR A 314 -20.65 6.44 -6.44
N ASP A 315 -20.82 6.85 -7.70
CA ASP A 315 -21.63 6.17 -8.69
C ASP A 315 -20.79 5.13 -9.44
N ALA A 316 -20.87 3.87 -9.01
CA ALA A 316 -20.14 2.78 -9.65
C ALA A 316 -20.60 2.47 -11.09
N GLN A 317 -21.84 2.83 -11.46
CA GLN A 317 -22.35 2.59 -12.80
C GLN A 317 -21.71 3.54 -13.81
N ASN A 318 -21.61 4.82 -13.46
CA ASN A 318 -21.04 5.85 -14.33
C ASN A 318 -19.57 6.15 -14.04
N LYS A 319 -19.03 5.59 -12.93
CA LYS A 319 -17.68 5.84 -12.41
C LYS A 319 -17.44 7.32 -12.10
N VAL A 320 -18.41 7.94 -11.42
CA VAL A 320 -18.35 9.36 -11.05
C VAL A 320 -18.34 9.51 -9.53
N TYR A 321 -17.51 10.43 -9.03
CA TYR A 321 -17.46 10.82 -7.63
C TYR A 321 -18.11 12.20 -7.46
N TYR A 322 -19.20 12.26 -6.69
CA TYR A 322 -19.91 13.50 -6.39
C TYR A 322 -19.49 14.06 -5.04
N TYR A 323 -18.64 15.10 -5.06
CA TYR A 323 -18.16 15.83 -3.88
C TYR A 323 -19.17 16.92 -3.52
N ILE A 324 -19.63 16.97 -2.27
CA ILE A 324 -20.76 17.84 -1.89
C ILE A 324 -20.28 19.07 -1.13
N TYR A 325 -20.45 20.23 -1.72
CA TYR A 325 -20.03 21.50 -1.12
C TYR A 325 -21.23 22.40 -0.87
N ASP A 326 -21.05 23.32 0.06
CA ASP A 326 -21.88 24.51 0.17
C ASP A 326 -21.26 25.63 -0.67
N ASP A 327 -22.02 26.68 -0.96
CA ASP A 327 -21.54 27.96 -1.51
C ASP A 327 -22.37 29.06 -0.87
N ILE A 328 -21.71 30.02 -0.21
CA ILE A 328 -22.34 31.09 0.55
C ILE A 328 -21.97 32.45 -0.04
N ILE A 329 -22.94 33.09 -0.68
CA ILE A 329 -22.79 34.45 -1.20
C ILE A 329 -23.43 35.46 -0.25
N ARG A 330 -22.74 36.58 0.00
CA ARG A 330 -23.24 37.69 0.80
C ARG A 330 -23.61 38.90 -0.05
N ASN A 331 -24.79 39.47 0.18
CA ASN A 331 -25.22 40.74 -0.40
C ASN A 331 -25.72 41.69 0.69
N GLY A 332 -24.82 42.53 1.21
CA GLY A 332 -25.13 43.43 2.32
C GLY A 332 -25.45 42.66 3.62
N LYS A 333 -26.74 42.60 3.98
CA LYS A 333 -27.24 41.82 5.11
C LYS A 333 -27.82 40.46 4.69
N GLU A 334 -28.00 40.21 3.39
CA GLU A 334 -28.61 38.99 2.88
C GLU A 334 -27.55 37.93 2.59
N TYR A 335 -27.93 36.67 2.73
CA TYR A 335 -27.12 35.49 2.41
C TYR A 335 -27.87 34.61 1.43
N TYR A 336 -27.18 34.19 0.39
CA TYR A 336 -27.65 33.29 -0.65
C TYR A 336 -26.75 32.07 -0.64
N GLU A 337 -27.28 30.97 -0.12
CA GLU A 337 -26.59 29.71 0.06
C GLU A 337 -27.13 28.67 -0.92
N ASN A 338 -26.27 27.77 -1.36
CA ASN A 338 -26.70 26.56 -2.06
C ASN A 338 -25.83 25.38 -1.66
N LYS A 339 -26.40 24.18 -1.82
CA LYS A 339 -25.66 22.92 -1.74
C LYS A 339 -25.53 22.36 -3.14
N ARG A 340 -24.31 21.98 -3.54
CA ARG A 340 -24.03 21.51 -4.89
C ARG A 340 -23.09 20.30 -4.90
N ALA A 341 -23.25 19.46 -5.91
CA ALA A 341 -22.35 18.36 -6.22
C ALA A 341 -21.34 18.80 -7.27
N VAL A 342 -20.05 18.56 -7.00
CA VAL A 342 -18.93 18.80 -7.91
C VAL A 342 -18.33 17.46 -8.31
N SER A 343 -18.06 17.27 -9.60
CA SER A 343 -17.46 16.07 -10.17
C SER A 343 -16.49 16.42 -11.28
N LEU A 344 -15.46 15.59 -11.45
CA LEU A 344 -14.59 15.58 -12.64
C LEU A 344 -15.10 14.51 -13.59
N GLU A 345 -15.62 14.92 -14.75
CA GLU A 345 -16.23 14.03 -15.73
C GLU A 345 -15.64 14.28 -17.11
N ASN A 346 -14.95 13.28 -17.67
CA ASN A 346 -14.32 13.36 -18.99
C ASN A 346 -13.40 14.59 -19.16
N GLY A 347 -12.57 14.87 -18.16
CA GLY A 347 -11.64 16.01 -18.17
C GLY A 347 -12.32 17.38 -18.01
N LYS A 348 -13.53 17.43 -17.42
CA LYS A 348 -14.27 18.67 -17.16
C LYS A 348 -14.85 18.71 -15.76
N ILE A 349 -14.83 19.89 -15.14
CA ILE A 349 -15.53 20.12 -13.88
C ILE A 349 -17.00 20.36 -14.15
N VAL A 350 -17.84 19.50 -13.55
CA VAL A 350 -19.29 19.58 -13.57
C VAL A 350 -19.77 19.98 -12.19
N GLN A 351 -20.63 21.00 -12.11
CA GLN A 351 -21.27 21.46 -10.87
C GLN A 351 -22.79 21.39 -11.01
N ASN A 352 -23.46 20.75 -10.05
CA ASN A 352 -24.90 20.58 -10.03
C ASN A 352 -25.50 21.07 -8.71
N ASP A 353 -26.28 22.15 -8.75
CA ASP A 353 -27.04 22.62 -7.59
C ASP A 353 -28.11 21.60 -7.18
N LEU A 354 -28.24 21.39 -5.86
CA LEU A 354 -29.16 20.44 -5.25
C LEU A 354 -30.31 21.15 -4.52
N ALA A 355 -29.99 22.23 -3.81
CA ALA A 355 -30.94 23.04 -3.07
C ALA A 355 -30.39 24.44 -2.80
N TYR A 356 -31.27 25.37 -2.49
CA TYR A 356 -30.97 26.77 -2.19
C TYR A 356 -31.53 27.14 -0.81
N LYS A 357 -30.80 28.01 -0.08
CA LYS A 357 -31.21 28.59 1.19
C LYS A 357 -30.95 30.10 1.12
N THR A 358 -32.00 30.89 1.31
CA THR A 358 -31.91 32.36 1.31
C THR A 358 -32.21 32.87 2.70
N THR A 359 -31.33 33.71 3.24
CA THR A 359 -31.52 34.37 4.54
C THR A 359 -31.56 35.88 4.34
N VAL A 360 -32.67 36.51 4.71
CA VAL A 360 -32.89 37.96 4.66
C VAL A 360 -33.22 38.52 6.04
N PHE A 361 -32.93 39.80 6.26
CA PHE A 361 -33.18 40.48 7.53
C PHE A 361 -34.14 41.64 7.31
N GLU A 362 -35.37 41.52 7.81
CA GLU A 362 -36.39 42.58 7.74
C GLU A 362 -36.78 43.02 9.15
N ASN A 363 -36.71 44.32 9.45
CA ASN A 363 -37.00 44.88 10.79
C ASN A 363 -36.26 44.16 11.94
N GLU A 364 -34.97 43.85 11.76
CA GLU A 364 -34.13 43.09 12.70
C GLU A 364 -34.56 41.63 12.94
N LYS A 365 -35.54 41.12 12.19
CA LYS A 365 -35.94 39.72 12.21
C LYS A 365 -35.32 38.96 11.04
N GLN A 366 -34.68 37.84 11.35
CA GLN A 366 -34.16 36.91 10.36
C GLN A 366 -35.31 36.09 9.76
N MET A 367 -35.33 35.97 8.43
CA MET A 367 -36.21 35.09 7.68
C MET A 367 -35.36 34.20 6.79
N THR A 368 -35.60 32.89 6.86
CA THR A 368 -34.89 31.89 6.06
C THR A 368 -35.91 31.11 5.25
N ASP A 369 -35.65 30.97 3.95
CA ASP A 369 -36.43 30.17 3.01
C ASP A 369 -35.51 29.14 2.36
N CYS A 370 -36.00 27.91 2.16
CA CYS A 370 -35.24 26.82 1.55
C CYS A 370 -36.04 26.22 0.40
N THR A 371 -35.40 26.00 -0.74
CA THR A 371 -36.00 25.38 -1.92
C THR A 371 -35.12 24.26 -2.47
N ASP A 372 -35.74 23.26 -3.09
CA ASP A 372 -35.00 22.30 -3.92
C ASP A 372 -34.56 22.92 -5.25
N ARG A 373 -33.78 22.19 -6.05
CA ARG A 373 -33.31 22.63 -7.37
C ARG A 373 -34.41 23.05 -8.36
N GLU A 374 -35.66 22.60 -8.16
CA GLU A 374 -36.80 22.95 -9.02
C GLU A 374 -37.59 24.15 -8.47
N GLY A 375 -37.14 24.74 -7.35
CA GLY A 375 -37.75 25.90 -6.71
C GLY A 375 -38.93 25.57 -5.79
N LYS A 376 -39.10 24.30 -5.39
CA LYS A 376 -40.16 23.90 -4.45
C LYS A 376 -39.65 24.06 -3.01
N ASN A 377 -40.49 24.64 -2.15
CA ASN A 377 -40.16 24.84 -0.73
C ASN A 377 -39.89 23.52 -0.02
N ILE A 378 -38.81 23.50 0.76
CA ILE A 378 -38.36 22.41 1.62
C ILE A 378 -38.06 22.93 3.02
N THR A 379 -37.96 22.05 4.01
CA THR A 379 -37.52 22.42 5.36
C THR A 379 -36.01 22.62 5.42
N ALA A 380 -35.51 23.29 6.48
CA ALA A 380 -34.08 23.41 6.73
C ALA A 380 -33.40 22.02 6.85
N ASP A 381 -34.02 21.08 7.57
CA ASP A 381 -33.51 19.70 7.68
C ASP A 381 -33.42 18.99 6.32
N GLN A 382 -34.38 19.24 5.43
CA GLN A 382 -34.37 18.70 4.07
C GLN A 382 -33.26 19.32 3.21
N TYR A 383 -32.99 20.62 3.37
CA TYR A 383 -31.86 21.28 2.73
C TYR A 383 -30.53 20.68 3.22
N ASP A 384 -30.35 20.53 4.53
CA ASP A 384 -29.10 20.04 5.10
C ASP A 384 -28.82 18.58 4.66
N GLY A 385 -29.87 17.76 4.57
CA GLY A 385 -29.82 16.36 4.10
C GLY A 385 -30.07 16.14 2.60
N ILE A 386 -30.06 17.18 1.76
CA ILE A 386 -30.50 17.03 0.37
C ILE A 386 -29.61 16.07 -0.44
N ALA A 387 -28.30 16.05 -0.17
CA ALA A 387 -27.38 15.14 -0.87
C ALA A 387 -27.66 13.66 -0.54
N ASP A 388 -28.00 13.35 0.72
CA ASP A 388 -28.42 12.00 1.12
C ASP A 388 -29.75 11.62 0.45
N THR A 389 -30.62 12.59 0.17
CA THR A 389 -31.87 12.35 -0.56
C THR A 389 -31.63 12.07 -2.04
N VAL A 390 -30.72 12.82 -2.67
CA VAL A 390 -30.42 12.70 -4.12
C VAL A 390 -29.54 11.48 -4.42
N TYR A 391 -28.53 11.23 -3.59
CA TYR A 391 -27.48 10.23 -3.83
C TYR A 391 -27.47 9.09 -2.81
N GLY A 392 -28.46 8.98 -1.92
CA GLY A 392 -28.44 8.00 -0.81
C GLY A 392 -28.41 6.53 -1.21
N SER A 393 -28.65 6.19 -2.49
CA SER A 393 -28.46 4.84 -3.02
C SER A 393 -27.02 4.53 -3.43
N LEU A 394 -26.15 5.54 -3.49
CA LEU A 394 -24.74 5.42 -3.87
C LEU A 394 -23.86 5.12 -2.65
N GLU A 395 -22.63 4.68 -2.90
CA GLU A 395 -21.66 4.46 -1.83
C GLU A 395 -21.19 5.81 -1.27
N LYS A 396 -21.47 6.06 0.01
CA LYS A 396 -21.06 7.27 0.70
C LYS A 396 -19.66 7.12 1.31
N GLN A 397 -18.79 8.05 0.96
CA GLN A 397 -17.40 8.15 1.39
C GLN A 397 -17.13 9.55 1.96
N LYS A 398 -15.89 9.78 2.41
CA LYS A 398 -15.39 11.08 2.88
C LYS A 398 -14.06 11.36 2.20
N ALA A 399 -13.95 12.52 1.56
CA ALA A 399 -12.67 13.05 1.11
C ALA A 399 -12.12 14.05 2.12
N VAL A 400 -10.80 14.04 2.29
CA VAL A 400 -10.06 14.96 3.17
C VAL A 400 -9.12 15.76 2.29
N PHE A 401 -8.96 17.05 2.57
CA PHE A 401 -8.08 17.93 1.81
C PHE A 401 -7.08 18.58 2.75
N SER A 402 -5.90 18.91 2.22
CA SER A 402 -4.90 19.72 2.90
C SER A 402 -4.53 20.86 1.96
N TRP A 403 -5.09 22.03 2.28
CA TRP A 403 -4.93 23.24 1.50
C TRP A 403 -3.69 24.01 1.95
N ASN A 404 -2.86 24.39 0.99
CA ASN A 404 -1.70 25.23 1.20
C ASN A 404 -2.01 26.67 0.78
N ARG A 405 -1.63 27.66 1.60
CA ARG A 405 -1.81 29.08 1.30
C ARG A 405 -0.62 29.64 0.51
N ALA A 406 -0.90 30.51 -0.46
CA ALA A 406 0.07 31.38 -1.12
C ALA A 406 -0.57 32.73 -1.50
N GLU A 407 0.22 33.80 -1.49
CA GLU A 407 -0.21 35.16 -1.85
C GLU A 407 0.10 35.49 -3.31
N SER A 408 1.07 34.81 -3.92
CA SER A 408 1.46 35.03 -5.32
C SER A 408 2.30 33.90 -5.91
N MET A 409 2.37 33.84 -7.24
CA MET A 409 3.35 33.00 -7.95
C MET A 409 4.80 33.29 -7.54
N GLY A 410 5.14 34.56 -7.31
CA GLY A 410 6.49 34.97 -6.94
C GLY A 410 6.93 34.40 -5.58
N GLU A 411 6.00 34.26 -4.63
CA GLU A 411 6.26 33.58 -3.35
C GLU A 411 6.61 32.10 -3.57
N LEU A 412 5.82 31.40 -4.38
CA LEU A 412 6.01 29.98 -4.69
C LEU A 412 7.34 29.73 -5.41
N GLN A 413 7.71 30.60 -6.35
CA GLN A 413 9.00 30.52 -7.05
C GLN A 413 10.19 30.75 -6.11
N GLN A 414 10.09 31.70 -5.18
CA GLN A 414 11.14 31.98 -4.19
C GLN A 414 11.32 30.84 -3.16
N MET A 415 10.25 30.11 -2.87
CA MET A 415 10.26 28.98 -1.94
C MET A 415 11.17 27.83 -2.41
N GLY A 416 11.34 27.69 -3.73
CA GLY A 416 12.14 26.64 -4.37
C GLY A 416 11.39 25.32 -4.56
N LYS A 417 11.77 24.60 -5.62
CA LYS A 417 11.09 23.38 -6.09
C LYS A 417 10.95 22.30 -5.00
N GLU A 418 12.02 22.03 -4.26
CA GLU A 418 12.03 20.95 -3.24
C GLU A 418 10.94 21.14 -2.18
N LYS A 419 10.81 22.36 -1.64
CA LYS A 419 9.80 22.66 -0.64
C LYS A 419 8.39 22.67 -1.22
N LEU A 420 8.23 23.15 -2.46
CA LEU A 420 6.95 23.08 -3.18
C LEU A 420 6.51 21.64 -3.42
N CYS A 421 7.40 20.75 -3.90
CA CYS A 421 7.13 19.33 -4.03
C CYS A 421 6.69 18.71 -2.69
N GLY A 422 7.36 19.05 -1.59
CA GLY A 422 6.97 18.58 -0.26
C GLY A 422 5.54 18.98 0.15
N MET A 423 5.13 20.22 -0.13
CA MET A 423 3.77 20.72 0.16
C MET A 423 2.71 20.06 -0.73
N LEU A 424 3.02 19.87 -2.02
CA LEU A 424 2.14 19.20 -2.98
C LEU A 424 1.96 17.71 -2.62
N LEU A 425 3.05 17.03 -2.25
CA LEU A 425 3.01 15.63 -1.84
C LEU A 425 2.25 15.44 -0.53
N ASP A 426 2.48 16.29 0.49
CA ASP A 426 1.70 16.22 1.74
C ASP A 426 0.20 16.41 1.46
N SER A 427 -0.14 17.37 0.59
CA SER A 427 -1.52 17.59 0.16
C SER A 427 -2.17 16.34 -0.43
N TYR A 428 -1.47 15.67 -1.37
CA TYR A 428 -1.94 14.42 -1.96
C TYR A 428 -2.05 13.27 -0.96
N SER A 429 -1.05 13.07 -0.10
CA SER A 429 -1.06 12.01 0.92
C SER A 429 -2.25 12.14 1.88
N LYS A 430 -2.62 13.39 2.25
CA LYS A 430 -3.83 13.64 3.06
C LYS A 430 -5.11 13.28 2.31
N PHE A 431 -5.16 13.49 1.01
CA PHE A 431 -6.31 13.14 0.18
C PHE A 431 -6.50 11.62 0.06
N THR A 432 -5.41 10.86 -0.13
CA THR A 432 -5.48 9.38 -0.24
C THR A 432 -5.61 8.65 1.09
N GLY A 433 -5.32 9.34 2.20
CA GLY A 433 -5.30 8.73 3.54
C GLY A 433 -4.04 7.90 3.82
N GLU A 434 -3.00 8.04 2.98
CA GLU A 434 -1.68 7.46 3.23
C GLU A 434 -0.98 8.29 4.33
N GLN A 435 -0.66 7.66 5.47
CA GLN A 435 0.13 8.24 6.57
C GLN A 435 1.49 7.57 6.69
#